data_AF-A0ABD6IMU0-F1
#
_entry.id   AF-A0ABD6IMU0-F1
#
_cell.length_a   1.000
_cell.length_b   1.000
_cell.length_c   1.000
_cell.angle_alpha   90.00
_cell.angle_beta   90.00
_cell.angle_gamma   90.00
#
_symmetry.space_group_name_H-M   'P 1'
#
loop_
_entity.id
_entity.type
_entity.pdbx_description
1 polymer ?
#
loop_
_entity_poly.entity_id
_entity_poly.type
_entity_poly.pdbx_seq_one_letter_code
_entity_poly.pdbx_strand_id
1 'polypeptide(L)' 'MSNSAPRPDPVSGWEDLVTTALLGTGRRPPAGLAPGRPAPVALLDAAAEATVGRRAGLRAAP' A
#
# COMPACT_ATOMS: atom_id res chain seq x y z
N MET A 1 -24.60 16.46 5.34
CA MET A 1 -23.59 16.94 4.37
C MET A 1 -22.55 15.85 4.22
N SER A 2 -22.71 14.95 3.24
CA SER A 2 -21.75 13.87 2.99
C SER A 2 -20.61 14.42 2.12
N ASN A 3 -19.41 14.54 2.68
CA ASN A 3 -18.22 14.96 1.93
C ASN A 3 -17.62 13.73 1.24
N SER A 4 -17.90 13.55 -0.05
CA SER A 4 -17.10 12.65 -0.89
C SER A 4 -15.76 13.33 -1.14
N ALA A 5 -14.76 13.03 -0.32
CA ALA A 5 -13.40 13.50 -0.57
C ALA A 5 -12.93 12.99 -1.95
N PRO A 6 -12.24 13.83 -2.75
CA PRO A 6 -11.68 13.39 -4.01
C PRO A 6 -10.77 12.18 -3.73
N ARG A 7 -10.97 11.09 -4.47
CA ARG A 7 -10.05 9.95 -4.41
C ARG A 7 -8.70 10.48 -4.91
N PRO A 8 -7.64 10.44 -4.09
CA PRO A 8 -6.33 10.89 -4.55
C PRO A 8 -5.95 10.05 -5.76
N ASP A 9 -5.57 10.72 -6.83
CA ASP A 9 -4.84 10.12 -7.92
C ASP A 9 -3.61 9.39 -7.36
N PRO A 10 -3.28 8.20 -7.87
CA PRO A 10 -2.31 7.30 -7.24
C PRO A 10 -0.91 7.92 -7.12
N VAL A 11 -0.61 8.93 -7.95
CA VAL A 11 0.64 9.69 -7.93
C VAL A 11 0.65 10.71 -6.79
N SER A 12 -0.39 11.53 -6.65
CA SER A 12 -0.55 12.45 -5.51
C SER A 12 -0.62 11.71 -4.17
N GLY A 13 -1.28 10.54 -4.15
CA GLY A 13 -1.35 9.71 -2.95
C GLY A 13 0.01 9.15 -2.50
N TRP A 14 0.97 8.96 -3.41
CA TRP A 14 2.31 8.47 -3.08
C TRP A 14 3.15 9.55 -2.39
N GLU A 15 3.13 10.77 -2.92
CA GLU A 15 3.91 11.90 -2.41
C GLU A 15 3.49 12.28 -0.98
N ASP A 16 2.17 12.27 -0.71
CA ASP A 16 1.61 12.48 0.61
C ASP A 16 2.06 11.39 1.60
N LEU A 17 2.07 10.12 1.17
CA LEU A 17 2.52 9.00 2.02
C LEU A 17 4.01 9.10 2.35
N VAL A 18 4.87 9.44 1.39
CA VAL A 18 6.32 9.64 1.61
C VAL A 18 6.57 10.81 2.56
N THR A 19 5.86 11.92 2.35
CA THR A 19 5.95 13.10 3.22
C THR A 19 5.56 12.76 4.65
N THR A 20 4.45 12.04 4.82
CA THR A 20 3.94 11.63 6.13
C THR A 20 4.89 10.62 6.82
N ALA A 21 5.54 9.75 6.05
CA ALA A 21 6.55 8.81 6.56
C ALA A 21 7.84 9.53 6.99
N LEU A 22 8.34 10.49 6.19
CA LEU A 22 9.55 11.27 6.48
C LEU A 22 9.37 12.21 7.67
N LEU A 23 8.19 12.85 7.78
CA LEU A 23 7.84 13.67 8.93
C LEU A 23 7.56 12.83 10.19
N GLY A 24 7.47 11.50 10.05
CA GLY A 24 7.21 10.58 11.16
C GLY A 24 5.78 10.68 11.72
N THR A 25 4.88 11.40 11.05
CA THR A 25 3.50 11.67 11.48
C THR A 25 2.53 10.55 11.11
N GLY A 26 2.96 9.64 10.23
CA GLY A 26 2.13 8.59 9.61
C GLY A 26 2.35 7.21 10.20
N ARG A 27 2.65 7.09 11.50
CA ARG A 27 2.88 5.79 12.16
C ARG A 27 1.59 4.99 12.38
N ARG A 28 0.71 4.93 11.38
CA ARG A 28 -0.37 3.94 11.33
C ARG A 28 0.12 2.76 10.50
N PRO A 29 0.36 1.58 11.09
CA PRO A 29 0.71 0.38 10.34
C PRO A 29 -0.37 0.10 9.27
N PRO A 30 0.00 -0.22 8.02
CA PRO A 30 -0.97 -0.67 7.03
C PRO A 30 -1.69 -1.91 7.54
N ALA A 31 -3.02 -1.94 7.42
CA ALA A 31 -3.80 -3.12 7.79
C ALA A 31 -3.38 -4.30 6.90
N GLY A 32 -3.05 -5.44 7.50
CA GLY A 32 -2.66 -6.67 6.79
C GLY A 32 -1.15 -6.96 6.75
N LEU A 33 -0.29 -6.12 7.35
CA LEU A 33 1.13 -6.44 7.48
C LEU A 33 1.33 -7.48 8.60
N ALA A 34 1.85 -8.66 8.22
CA ALA A 34 2.14 -9.73 9.17
C ALA A 34 3.16 -9.26 10.23
N PRO A 35 2.91 -9.49 11.54
CA PRO A 35 3.84 -9.13 12.59
C PRO A 35 5.19 -9.87 12.42
N GLY A 36 6.31 -9.17 12.64
CA GLY A 36 7.62 -9.80 12.80
C GLY A 36 8.52 -9.88 11.56
N ARG A 37 8.05 -9.48 10.37
CA ARG A 37 8.90 -9.28 9.19
C ARG A 37 9.23 -7.80 9.03
N PRO A 38 10.45 -7.38 8.66
CA PRO A 38 10.72 -5.97 8.35
C PRO A 38 9.70 -5.50 7.31
N ALA A 39 8.84 -4.56 7.74
CA ALA A 39 7.67 -4.14 7.00
C ALA A 39 7.94 -3.81 5.52
N PRO A 40 9.09 -3.21 5.14
CA PRO A 40 9.41 -2.95 3.73
C PRO A 40 9.57 -4.22 2.89
N VAL A 41 10.25 -5.24 3.41
CA VAL A 41 10.53 -6.49 2.66
C VAL A 41 9.25 -7.29 2.47
N ALA A 42 8.39 -7.34 3.49
CA ALA A 42 7.09 -7.98 3.39
C ALA A 42 6.19 -7.33 2.31
N LEU A 43 6.24 -6.00 2.19
CA LEU A 43 5.51 -5.25 1.17
C LEU A 43 6.04 -5.53 -0.24
N LEU A 44 7.36 -5.61 -0.41
CA LEU A 44 7.98 -5.89 -1.72
C LEU A 44 7.61 -7.29 -2.23
N ASP A 45 7.65 -8.30 -1.37
CA ASP A 45 7.27 -9.67 -1.75
C ASP A 45 5.79 -9.76 -2.15
N ALA A 46 4.89 -9.14 -1.38
CA ALA A 46 3.47 -9.09 -1.71
C ALA A 46 3.21 -8.38 -3.05
N ALA A 47 3.96 -7.30 -3.34
CA ALA A 47 3.88 -6.61 -4.62
C ALA A 47 4.42 -7.46 -5.78
N ALA A 48 5.47 -8.25 -5.54
CA ALA A 48 6.03 -9.18 -6.52
C ALA A 48 5.03 -10.29 -6.85
N GLU A 49 4.42 -10.92 -5.85
CA GLU A 49 3.38 -11.94 -6.01
C GLU A 49 2.17 -11.40 -6.79
N ALA A 50 1.67 -10.22 -6.42
CA ALA A 50 0.56 -9.58 -7.13
C ALA A 50 0.89 -9.30 -8.61
N THR A 51 2.13 -8.91 -8.91
CA THR A 51 2.60 -8.63 -10.27
C THR A 51 2.72 -9.91 -11.09
N VAL A 52 3.30 -10.96 -10.50
CA VAL A 52 3.41 -12.28 -11.13
C VAL A 52 2.02 -12.85 -11.40
N GLY A 53 1.11 -12.79 -10.44
CA GLY A 53 -0.27 -13.24 -10.61
C GLY A 53 -0.98 -12.54 -11.77
N ARG A 54 -0.87 -11.21 -11.85
CA ARG A 54 -1.43 -10.43 -12.98
C ARG A 54 -0.85 -10.88 -14.33
N ARG A 55 0.46 -11.08 -14.41
CA ARG A 55 1.13 -11.51 -15.66
C ARG A 55 0.81 -12.95 -16.03
N ALA A 56 0.62 -13.81 -15.04
CA ALA A 56 0.22 -15.20 -15.21
C ALA A 56 -1.29 -15.35 -15.49
N GLY A 57 -2.07 -14.27 -15.51
CA GLY A 57 -3.53 -14.33 -15.67
C GLY A 57 -4.26 -14.97 -14.49
N LEU A 58 -3.59 -15.11 -13.33
CA LEU A 58 -4.18 -15.65 -12.12
C LEU A 58 -5.12 -14.61 -11.53
N ARG A 59 -6.41 -14.97 -11.40
CA ARG A 59 -7.39 -14.13 -10.70
C ARG A 59 -7.08 -14.19 -9.22
N ALA A 60 -6.81 -13.04 -8.60
CA ALA A 60 -6.60 -12.95 -7.16
C ALA A 60 -7.77 -13.65 -6.44
N ALA A 61 -7.44 -14.58 -5.56
CA ALA A 61 -8.45 -15.20 -4.71
C ALA A 61 -9.14 -14.11 -3.87
N PRO A 62 -10.47 -14.21 -3.66
CA PRO A 62 -11.23 -13.22 -2.91
C PRO A 62 -10.77 -13.10 -1.45
#